data_AF-A0A0Q7VPS3-F1
#
_entry.id   AF-A0A0Q7VPS3-F1
#
_cell.length_a   1.000
_cell.length_b   1.000
_cell.length_c   1.000
_cell.angle_alpha   90.00
_cell.angle_beta   90.00
_cell.angle_gamma   90.00
#
_symmetry.space_group_name_H-M   'P 1'
#
loop_
_entity.id
_entity.type
_entity.pdbx_description
1 polymer ?
#
loop_
_entity_poly.entity_id
_entity_poly.type
_entity_poly.pdbx_seq_one_letter_code
_entity_poly.pdbx_strand_id
1 'polypeptide(L)'
;MCESTKVARHLTRPSMPANSYGEHDSERRQLLVLDDISANELAQRAAVRLDVAAQAMEADGNRRLHDACSQAEQERLLMDLRKVYAQASRIEEEALHITDVCVEKAVLSNRPFELRIRFQNFGRAPVALAAVRTNWSGESFVIEQLVDCAGRDGEVLLTFDQDHTLPIGQAEFEVCLFREDGAMSGFTRNVYVLPSNPLSLGLSPAGARVTGTWSARGDYHPESDTFLTECMITLANGDAWPVSMGRNVAWEFWDGPVGNGTRIEVGGFDWFEAITVPAYGVWNGSVWFSSPRGSGIFNVLDRKEDMALSITMRANDGRVVRGEITVRTMLSFGVNIIKVGNFGWQEHVDLYAAVDRMRQIYERRDITLRQVNRFIIPPDLAGGYQTLDSEDEIRDMWEDWSCANDSIDVFVAQDFNWASYNGLAGGIPGPASKGGRRDGVAVEKTGYTDGSGTQRLDVATLAQLIGHEVGHYLGLEHLEDANNIMRSNTGVRGPDINYDQYRRMFPHGFMHYE
;
A
#
# COMPACT_ATOMS: atom_id res chain seq x y z
N MET A 1 -22.86 -27.90 29.02
CA MET A 1 -23.57 -26.88 28.22
C MET A 1 -23.01 -25.53 28.65
N CYS A 2 -22.03 -25.01 27.90
CA CYS A 2 -21.51 -23.67 28.12
C CYS A 2 -22.59 -22.65 27.73
N GLU A 3 -22.88 -21.71 28.62
CA GLU A 3 -23.70 -20.55 28.29
C GLU A 3 -23.04 -19.79 27.12
N SER A 4 -23.85 -19.53 26.08
CA SER A 4 -23.49 -18.71 24.93
C SER A 4 -23.22 -17.27 25.40
N THR A 5 -21.98 -16.97 25.79
CA THR A 5 -21.48 -15.60 25.87
C THR A 5 -21.65 -14.96 24.50
N LYS A 6 -22.32 -13.80 24.43
CA LYS A 6 -22.56 -13.07 23.17
C LYS A 6 -21.24 -12.48 22.65
N VAL A 7 -20.50 -13.27 21.88
CA VAL A 7 -19.16 -12.95 21.31
C VAL A 7 -19.24 -11.91 20.18
N ALA A 8 -20.38 -11.82 19.46
CA ALA A 8 -20.57 -10.87 18.36
C ALA A 8 -21.41 -9.66 18.78
N ARG A 9 -20.95 -8.46 18.42
CA ARG A 9 -21.71 -7.21 18.49
C ARG A 9 -21.65 -6.53 17.13
N HIS A 10 -22.74 -5.93 16.68
CA HIS A 10 -22.82 -5.26 15.38
C HIS A 10 -23.27 -3.81 15.54
N LEU A 11 -22.73 -2.95 14.67
CA LEU A 11 -23.14 -1.56 14.53
C LEU A 11 -23.13 -1.23 13.05
N THR A 12 -24.23 -0.67 12.53
CA THR A 12 -24.23 -0.16 11.16
C THR A 12 -23.44 1.14 11.14
N ARG A 13 -22.21 1.13 10.62
CA ARG A 13 -21.45 2.34 10.32
C ARG A 13 -21.43 2.61 8.81
N PRO A 14 -21.43 3.88 8.38
CA PRO A 14 -20.99 4.23 7.03
C PRO A 14 -19.56 3.70 6.88
N SER A 15 -19.37 2.73 6.00
CA SER A 15 -18.09 2.08 5.76
C SER A 15 -17.73 2.23 4.28
N MET A 16 -16.44 2.32 3.98
CA MET A 16 -15.98 2.36 2.59
C MET A 16 -16.37 1.03 1.93
N PRO A 17 -17.04 1.04 0.77
CA PRO A 17 -17.48 -0.20 0.16
C PRO A 17 -16.30 -1.16 -0.10
N ALA A 18 -16.56 -2.47 -0.04
CA ALA A 18 -15.58 -3.54 -0.29
C ALA A 18 -14.99 -3.55 -1.71
N ASN A 19 -15.23 -2.49 -2.50
CA ASN A 19 -14.70 -2.29 -3.84
C ASN A 19 -13.56 -1.26 -3.87
N SER A 20 -13.13 -0.70 -2.74
CA SER A 20 -11.99 0.22 -2.69
C SER A 20 -10.95 -0.24 -1.68
N TYR A 21 -9.72 -0.32 -2.14
CA TYR A 21 -8.54 -0.37 -1.28
C TYR A 21 -8.32 1.02 -0.62
N GLY A 22 -7.51 1.12 0.43
CA GLY A 22 -7.41 2.31 1.29
C GLY A 22 -6.88 3.56 0.59
N GLU A 23 -6.80 4.68 1.32
CA GLU A 23 -6.23 5.96 0.80
C GLU A 23 -4.79 5.76 0.28
N HIS A 24 -4.05 4.82 0.86
CA HIS A 24 -2.68 4.48 0.45
C HIS A 24 -2.59 3.67 -0.84
N ASP A 25 -3.69 3.07 -1.32
CA ASP A 25 -3.73 2.30 -2.58
C ASP A 25 -4.18 3.15 -3.77
N SER A 26 -4.42 4.44 -3.53
CA SER A 26 -4.74 5.44 -4.53
C SER A 26 -3.60 6.44 -4.63
N GLU A 27 -2.68 6.17 -5.55
CA GLU A 27 -1.48 7.00 -5.70
C GLU A 27 -1.65 8.00 -6.83
N ARG A 28 -1.48 9.28 -6.52
CA ARG A 28 -1.22 10.30 -7.53
C ARG A 28 0.13 10.00 -8.13
N ARG A 29 0.23 9.85 -9.46
CA ARG A 29 1.54 9.76 -10.09
C ARG A 29 2.22 11.12 -9.94
N GLN A 30 3.34 11.14 -9.22
CA GLN A 30 4.16 12.32 -9.13
C GLN A 30 4.78 12.59 -10.51
N LEU A 31 4.44 13.72 -11.11
CA LEU A 31 5.05 14.17 -12.36
C LEU A 31 6.53 14.52 -12.10
N LEU A 32 7.39 14.18 -13.06
CA LEU A 32 8.81 14.48 -13.05
C LEU A 32 8.99 15.94 -13.45
N VAL A 33 9.40 16.79 -12.51
CA VAL A 33 9.67 18.19 -12.85
C VAL A 33 10.96 18.25 -13.68
N LEU A 34 10.86 18.59 -14.97
CA LEU A 34 12.00 18.55 -15.91
C LEU A 34 13.14 19.47 -15.48
N ASP A 35 12.81 20.57 -14.82
CA ASP A 35 13.78 21.54 -14.29
C ASP A 35 14.62 20.97 -13.13
N ASP A 36 14.11 19.95 -12.43
CA ASP A 36 14.70 19.41 -11.20
C ASP A 36 15.36 18.02 -11.40
N ILE A 37 15.24 17.42 -12.58
CA ILE A 37 15.65 16.03 -12.86
C ILE A 37 16.75 15.96 -13.91
N SER A 38 17.72 15.04 -13.75
CA SER A 38 18.74 14.81 -14.78
C SER A 38 18.22 13.93 -15.92
N ALA A 39 18.87 13.96 -17.10
CA ALA A 39 18.50 13.08 -18.22
C ALA A 39 18.59 11.59 -17.86
N ASN A 40 19.54 11.23 -16.97
CA ASN A 40 19.69 9.86 -16.51
C ASN A 40 18.56 9.44 -15.57
N GLU A 41 18.21 10.30 -14.62
CA GLU A 41 17.10 10.05 -13.70
C GLU A 41 15.75 10.04 -14.46
N LEU A 42 15.58 10.92 -15.44
CA LEU A 42 14.43 10.93 -16.33
C LEU A 42 14.35 9.63 -17.16
N ALA A 43 15.46 9.17 -17.73
CA ALA A 43 15.52 7.92 -18.47
C ALA A 43 15.12 6.71 -17.62
N GLN A 44 15.63 6.63 -16.38
CA GLN A 44 15.32 5.56 -15.44
C GLN A 44 13.85 5.60 -15.01
N ARG A 45 13.37 6.75 -14.54
CA ARG A 45 12.00 6.89 -14.02
C ARG A 45 10.94 6.78 -15.12
N ALA A 46 11.25 7.24 -16.33
CA ALA A 46 10.35 7.14 -17.47
C ALA A 46 10.50 5.84 -18.28
N ALA A 47 11.46 4.97 -17.90
CA ALA A 47 11.79 3.75 -18.62
C ALA A 47 12.02 3.98 -20.13
N VAL A 48 12.80 5.02 -20.45
CA VAL A 48 13.21 5.37 -21.82
C VAL A 48 14.73 5.33 -21.96
N ARG A 49 15.22 5.41 -23.20
CA ARG A 49 16.66 5.47 -23.45
C ARG A 49 17.23 6.83 -23.02
N LEU A 50 18.47 6.83 -22.55
CA LEU A 50 19.17 8.03 -22.07
C LEU A 50 19.28 9.12 -23.15
N ASP A 51 19.52 8.74 -24.40
CA ASP A 51 19.58 9.68 -25.53
C ASP A 51 18.24 10.37 -25.76
N VAL A 52 17.12 9.64 -25.58
CA VAL A 52 15.77 10.20 -25.69
C VAL A 52 15.46 11.17 -24.55
N ALA A 53 15.81 10.81 -23.31
CA ALA A 53 15.63 11.69 -22.16
C ALA A 53 16.46 12.98 -22.30
N ALA A 54 17.72 12.88 -22.76
CA ALA A 54 18.55 14.04 -23.04
C ALA A 54 17.97 14.92 -24.15
N GLN A 55 17.51 14.32 -25.25
CA GLN A 55 16.87 15.04 -26.34
C GLN A 55 15.56 15.71 -25.90
N ALA A 56 14.79 15.06 -25.03
CA ALA A 56 13.58 15.64 -24.44
C ALA A 56 13.93 16.87 -23.59
N MET A 57 14.94 16.79 -22.72
CA MET A 57 15.38 17.92 -21.91
C MET A 57 15.96 19.07 -22.76
N GLU A 58 16.68 18.76 -23.85
CA GLU A 58 17.19 19.77 -24.78
C GLU A 58 16.05 20.45 -25.56
N ALA A 59 15.08 19.68 -26.03
CA ALA A 59 13.86 20.21 -26.64
C ALA A 59 13.06 21.04 -25.63
N ASP A 60 13.09 20.66 -24.35
CA ASP A 60 12.43 21.34 -23.25
C ASP A 60 13.02 22.72 -22.99
N GLY A 61 14.35 22.84 -22.85
CA GLY A 61 15.04 24.12 -22.67
C GLY A 61 14.79 25.12 -23.81
N ASN A 62 14.40 24.63 -24.98
CA ASN A 62 14.02 25.45 -26.14
C ASN A 62 12.51 25.75 -26.25
N ARG A 63 11.70 25.30 -25.28
CA ARG A 63 10.23 25.35 -25.30
C ARG A 63 9.59 24.61 -26.48
N ARG A 64 10.21 23.51 -26.90
CA ARG A 64 9.89 22.75 -28.11
C ARG A 64 9.68 21.25 -27.87
N LEU A 65 9.45 20.81 -26.63
CA LEU A 65 9.23 19.38 -26.38
C LEU A 65 8.00 18.84 -27.14
N HIS A 66 6.92 19.63 -27.20
CA HIS A 66 5.76 19.35 -28.04
C HIS A 66 6.12 19.31 -29.54
N ASP A 67 6.95 20.24 -30.01
CA ASP A 67 7.42 20.27 -31.40
C ASP A 67 8.32 19.06 -31.72
N ALA A 68 9.15 18.62 -30.78
CA ALA A 68 9.98 17.42 -30.92
C ALA A 68 9.12 16.15 -31.03
N CYS A 69 8.02 16.06 -30.27
CA CYS A 69 7.03 15.00 -30.43
C CYS A 69 6.35 15.05 -31.81
N SER A 70 6.04 16.22 -32.36
CA SER A 70 5.41 16.32 -33.69
C SER A 70 6.38 16.11 -34.86
N GLN A 71 7.68 16.33 -34.66
CA GLN A 71 8.73 16.24 -35.68
C GLN A 71 9.52 14.92 -35.67
N ALA A 72 9.28 14.02 -34.71
CA ALA A 72 9.98 12.74 -34.64
C ALA A 72 9.60 11.82 -35.81
N GLU A 73 10.47 11.71 -36.81
CA GLU A 73 10.26 10.85 -38.00
C GLU A 73 10.36 9.34 -37.68
N GLN A 74 10.97 8.96 -36.56
CA GLN A 74 11.13 7.57 -36.14
C GLN A 74 10.04 7.17 -35.12
N GLU A 75 9.21 6.19 -35.47
CA GLU A 75 8.09 5.69 -34.66
C GLU A 75 8.50 5.31 -33.21
N ARG A 76 9.68 4.69 -33.05
CA ARG A 76 10.20 4.32 -31.73
C ARG A 76 10.63 5.53 -30.89
N LEU A 77 11.24 6.53 -31.52
CA LEU A 77 11.62 7.79 -30.85
C LEU A 77 10.38 8.56 -30.41
N LEU A 78 9.35 8.59 -31.26
CA LEU A 78 8.06 9.20 -30.96
C LEU A 78 7.39 8.56 -29.73
N MET A 79 7.39 7.23 -29.63
CA MET A 79 6.83 6.54 -28.46
C MET A 79 7.58 6.86 -27.17
N ASP A 80 8.92 6.87 -27.20
CA ASP A 80 9.71 7.18 -26.02
C ASP A 80 9.61 8.67 -25.61
N LEU A 81 9.58 9.61 -26.58
CA LEU A 81 9.32 11.02 -26.29
C LEU A 81 7.92 11.24 -25.70
N ARG A 82 6.90 10.53 -26.20
CA ARG A 82 5.55 10.56 -25.62
C ARG A 82 5.52 10.03 -24.18
N LYS A 83 6.32 9.02 -23.84
CA LYS A 83 6.44 8.54 -22.45
C LYS A 83 7.05 9.60 -21.54
N VAL A 84 8.16 10.21 -21.97
CA VAL A 84 8.80 11.31 -21.21
C VAL A 84 7.80 12.43 -21.00
N TYR A 85 7.12 12.84 -22.07
CA TYR A 85 6.16 13.92 -22.04
C TYR A 85 4.92 13.61 -21.19
N ALA A 86 4.47 12.36 -21.18
CA ALA A 86 3.41 11.88 -20.30
C ALA A 86 3.82 11.96 -18.82
N GLN A 87 5.09 11.76 -18.49
CA GLN A 87 5.52 11.60 -17.10
C GLN A 87 6.19 12.84 -16.52
N ALA A 88 6.37 13.90 -17.31
CA ALA A 88 7.13 15.06 -16.90
C ALA A 88 6.32 16.36 -17.02
N SER A 89 6.62 17.33 -16.16
CA SER A 89 5.99 18.66 -16.13
C SER A 89 7.04 19.75 -15.97
N ARG A 90 6.73 20.98 -16.39
CA ARG A 90 7.57 22.16 -16.07
C ARG A 90 7.08 22.90 -14.83
N ILE A 91 7.97 23.66 -14.20
CA ILE A 91 7.58 24.61 -13.13
C ILE A 91 6.65 25.71 -13.67
N GLU A 92 6.80 26.11 -14.93
CA GLU A 92 5.99 27.15 -15.58
C GLU A 92 4.65 26.64 -16.14
N GLU A 93 4.46 25.32 -16.27
CA GLU A 93 3.20 24.76 -16.75
C GLU A 93 2.14 24.86 -15.66
N GLU A 94 1.09 25.65 -15.91
CA GLU A 94 -0.09 25.67 -15.04
C GLU A 94 -0.61 24.23 -14.89
N ALA A 95 -0.55 23.66 -13.68
CA ALA A 95 -0.66 22.22 -13.48
C ALA A 95 -2.03 21.64 -13.89
N LEU A 96 -2.00 20.50 -14.60
CA LEU A 96 -3.13 19.58 -14.69
C LEU A 96 -2.96 18.55 -13.56
N HIS A 97 -3.99 18.38 -12.74
CA HIS A 97 -3.92 17.58 -11.53
C HIS A 97 -5.20 16.76 -11.36
N ILE A 98 -5.11 15.43 -11.43
CA ILE A 98 -6.20 14.55 -11.00
C ILE A 98 -6.30 14.61 -9.48
N THR A 99 -7.41 15.15 -8.98
CA THR A 99 -7.65 15.31 -7.54
C THR A 99 -8.21 14.06 -6.91
N ASP A 100 -9.04 13.32 -7.64
CA ASP A 100 -9.78 12.15 -7.16
C ASP A 100 -10.23 11.25 -8.33
N VAL A 101 -10.28 9.94 -8.09
CA VAL A 101 -10.83 8.94 -9.01
C VAL A 101 -11.73 8.01 -8.20
N CYS A 102 -13.03 8.01 -8.50
CA CYS A 102 -14.01 7.20 -7.77
C CYS A 102 -14.97 6.46 -8.70
N VAL A 103 -15.49 5.34 -8.23
CA VAL A 103 -16.61 4.63 -8.89
C VAL A 103 -17.88 4.98 -8.12
N GLU A 104 -18.90 5.51 -8.80
CA GLU A 104 -20.13 5.97 -8.13
C GLU A 104 -20.94 4.83 -7.51
N LYS A 105 -20.87 3.66 -8.12
CA LYS A 105 -21.55 2.44 -7.71
C LYS A 105 -20.53 1.31 -7.57
N ALA A 106 -20.92 0.25 -6.90
CA ALA A 106 -20.08 -0.94 -6.88
C ALA A 106 -19.84 -1.47 -8.31
N VAL A 107 -18.60 -1.89 -8.60
CA VAL A 107 -18.28 -2.54 -9.87
C VAL A 107 -18.73 -3.99 -9.77
N LEU A 108 -19.76 -4.35 -10.52
CA LEU A 108 -20.28 -5.72 -10.59
C LEU A 108 -19.70 -6.43 -11.81
N SER A 109 -19.37 -7.71 -11.67
CA SER A 109 -18.72 -8.48 -12.70
C SER A 109 -19.58 -8.57 -13.96
N ASN A 110 -19.01 -8.48 -15.15
CA ASN A 110 -19.78 -8.57 -16.41
C ASN A 110 -20.93 -7.55 -16.52
N ARG A 111 -20.81 -6.39 -15.86
CA ARG A 111 -21.79 -5.29 -15.93
C ARG A 111 -21.11 -3.97 -16.27
N PRO A 112 -21.77 -3.09 -17.06
CA PRO A 112 -21.29 -1.74 -17.29
C PRO A 112 -21.21 -0.93 -16.00
N PHE A 113 -20.25 -0.01 -15.93
CA PHE A 113 -20.08 0.93 -14.82
C PHE A 113 -19.42 2.23 -15.30
N GLU A 114 -19.36 3.23 -14.42
CA GLU A 114 -18.77 4.54 -14.72
C GLU A 114 -17.67 4.86 -13.70
N LEU A 115 -16.55 5.37 -14.21
CA LEU A 115 -15.46 5.91 -13.42
C LEU A 115 -15.49 7.43 -13.48
N ARG A 116 -15.62 8.07 -12.33
CA ARG A 116 -15.62 9.52 -12.18
C ARG A 116 -14.21 10.00 -11.85
N ILE A 117 -13.67 10.87 -12.70
CA ILE A 117 -12.34 11.44 -12.60
C ILE A 117 -12.50 12.94 -12.34
N ARG A 118 -12.07 13.40 -11.17
CA ARG A 118 -12.06 14.83 -10.84
C ARG A 118 -10.67 15.39 -11.02
N PHE A 119 -10.59 16.59 -11.57
CA PHE A 119 -9.32 17.23 -11.84
C PHE A 119 -9.38 18.75 -11.71
N GLN A 120 -8.20 19.34 -11.55
CA GLN A 120 -7.94 20.77 -11.66
C GLN A 120 -6.99 20.98 -12.82
N ASN A 121 -7.32 21.89 -13.71
CA ASN A 121 -6.55 22.32 -14.85
C ASN A 121 -6.36 23.83 -14.75
N PHE A 122 -5.21 24.24 -14.20
CA PHE A 122 -4.89 25.66 -14.12
C PHE A 122 -4.54 26.25 -15.50
N GLY A 123 -4.23 25.37 -16.47
CA GLY A 123 -3.86 25.70 -17.85
C GLY A 123 -4.95 26.38 -18.66
N ARG A 124 -4.51 27.12 -19.68
CA ARG A 124 -5.40 27.70 -20.70
C ARG A 124 -5.92 26.68 -21.71
N ALA A 125 -5.12 25.66 -22.02
CA ALA A 125 -5.54 24.59 -22.94
C ALA A 125 -6.55 23.67 -22.23
N PRO A 126 -7.61 23.22 -22.90
CA PRO A 126 -8.59 22.31 -22.30
C PRO A 126 -8.02 20.89 -22.19
N VAL A 127 -8.55 20.11 -21.25
CA VAL A 127 -8.32 18.66 -21.21
C VAL A 127 -9.02 18.05 -22.41
N ALA A 128 -8.28 17.31 -23.24
CA ALA A 128 -8.74 16.78 -24.51
C ALA A 128 -9.11 15.30 -24.45
N LEU A 129 -8.42 14.53 -23.61
CA LEU A 129 -8.53 13.07 -23.58
C LEU A 129 -8.42 12.55 -22.14
N ALA A 130 -9.28 11.59 -21.80
CA ALA A 130 -9.12 10.73 -20.64
C ALA A 130 -8.84 9.31 -21.13
N ALA A 131 -7.80 8.67 -20.58
CA ALA A 131 -7.49 7.27 -20.84
C ALA A 131 -7.43 6.50 -19.52
N VAL A 132 -7.97 5.30 -19.50
CA VAL A 132 -7.89 4.39 -18.35
C VAL A 132 -7.36 3.06 -18.84
N ARG A 133 -6.15 2.72 -18.41
CA ARG A 133 -5.61 1.36 -18.57
C ARG A 133 -6.08 0.53 -17.39
N THR A 134 -6.68 -0.61 -17.69
CA THR A 134 -7.18 -1.54 -16.67
C THR A 134 -6.28 -2.77 -16.61
N ASN A 135 -5.64 -2.98 -15.46
CA ASN A 135 -4.86 -4.16 -15.15
C ASN A 135 -5.68 -5.10 -14.26
N TRP A 136 -5.72 -6.38 -14.60
CA TRP A 136 -6.42 -7.41 -13.83
C TRP A 136 -5.74 -8.76 -14.09
N SER A 137 -6.29 -9.88 -13.59
CA SER A 137 -5.68 -11.21 -13.73
C SER A 137 -5.65 -11.76 -15.18
N GLY A 138 -6.31 -11.09 -16.12
CA GLY A 138 -6.32 -11.42 -17.55
C GLY A 138 -5.57 -10.40 -18.40
N GLU A 139 -5.99 -10.25 -19.66
CA GLU A 139 -5.37 -9.31 -20.59
C GLU A 139 -5.82 -7.88 -20.28
N SER A 140 -4.84 -6.99 -20.04
CA SER A 140 -5.11 -5.56 -19.82
C SER A 140 -5.71 -4.91 -21.06
N PHE A 141 -6.58 -3.92 -20.87
CA PHE A 141 -7.15 -3.12 -21.94
C PHE A 141 -7.11 -1.62 -21.59
N VAL A 142 -7.38 -0.77 -22.57
CA VAL A 142 -7.42 0.70 -22.41
C VAL A 142 -8.74 1.23 -22.94
N ILE A 143 -9.39 2.09 -22.17
CA ILE A 143 -10.55 2.87 -22.61
C ILE A 143 -10.11 4.32 -22.76
N GLU A 144 -10.46 4.93 -23.90
CA GLU A 144 -10.17 6.32 -24.21
C GLU A 144 -11.46 7.08 -24.48
N GLN A 145 -11.58 8.29 -23.94
CA GLN A 145 -12.74 9.16 -24.13
C GLN A 145 -12.28 10.61 -24.34
N LEU A 146 -12.76 11.23 -25.42
CA LEU A 146 -12.57 12.66 -25.65
C LEU A 146 -13.33 13.45 -24.58
N VAL A 147 -12.66 14.47 -24.05
CA VAL A 147 -13.16 15.27 -22.93
C VAL A 147 -13.72 16.59 -23.47
N ASP A 148 -15.02 16.80 -23.29
CA ASP A 148 -15.73 18.00 -23.76
C ASP A 148 -15.85 19.10 -22.69
N CYS A 149 -15.13 18.99 -21.57
CA CYS A 149 -15.16 20.01 -20.53
C CYS A 149 -14.06 21.06 -20.71
N ALA A 150 -14.45 22.25 -21.13
CA ALA A 150 -13.56 23.42 -21.29
C ALA A 150 -13.18 24.13 -19.96
N GLY A 151 -13.44 23.50 -18.81
CA GLY A 151 -13.34 24.12 -17.48
C GLY A 151 -11.97 23.96 -16.80
N ARG A 152 -11.66 24.88 -15.88
CA ARG A 152 -10.46 24.82 -15.00
C ARG A 152 -10.61 23.83 -13.86
N ASP A 153 -11.82 23.61 -13.36
CA ASP A 153 -12.14 22.49 -12.50
C ASP A 153 -13.14 21.64 -13.26
N GLY A 154 -12.90 20.33 -13.33
CA GLY A 154 -13.68 19.46 -14.19
C GLY A 154 -13.88 18.08 -13.62
N GLU A 155 -14.90 17.44 -14.17
CA GLU A 155 -15.23 16.05 -13.91
C GLU A 155 -15.38 15.34 -15.26
N VAL A 156 -14.70 14.22 -15.42
CA VAL A 156 -14.88 13.30 -16.55
C VAL A 156 -15.57 12.05 -16.03
N LEU A 157 -16.68 11.67 -16.65
CA LEU A 157 -17.31 10.37 -16.46
C LEU A 157 -16.89 9.48 -17.63
N LEU A 158 -16.13 8.43 -17.32
CA LEU A 158 -15.66 7.45 -18.29
C LEU A 158 -16.48 6.16 -18.15
N THR A 159 -17.15 5.76 -19.23
CA THR A 159 -18.06 4.62 -19.23
C THR A 159 -17.33 3.34 -19.64
N PHE A 160 -17.42 2.31 -18.81
CA PHE A 160 -17.09 0.93 -19.13
C PHE A 160 -18.37 0.26 -19.63
N ASP A 161 -18.45 0.02 -20.94
CA ASP A 161 -19.63 -0.56 -21.58
C ASP A 161 -19.68 -2.10 -21.47
N GLN A 162 -20.50 -2.75 -22.29
CA GLN A 162 -20.66 -4.21 -22.27
C GLN A 162 -19.41 -4.97 -22.74
N ASP A 163 -18.57 -4.34 -23.57
CA ASP A 163 -17.36 -4.94 -24.12
C ASP A 163 -16.16 -4.76 -23.16
N HIS A 164 -16.27 -3.81 -22.22
CA HIS A 164 -15.22 -3.49 -21.24
C HIS A 164 -15.61 -3.85 -19.80
N THR A 165 -16.32 -4.96 -19.62
CA THR A 165 -16.66 -5.45 -18.28
C THR A 165 -15.56 -6.30 -17.67
N LEU A 166 -15.56 -6.43 -16.33
CA LEU A 166 -14.51 -7.15 -15.60
C LEU A 166 -15.06 -8.42 -14.93
N PRO A 167 -14.27 -9.50 -14.80
CA PRO A 167 -14.63 -10.62 -13.95
C PRO A 167 -14.42 -10.29 -12.47
N ILE A 168 -14.86 -11.19 -11.59
CA ILE A 168 -14.68 -11.06 -10.14
C ILE A 168 -13.19 -11.04 -9.80
N GLY A 169 -12.77 -10.13 -8.93
CA GLY A 169 -11.40 -10.04 -8.43
C GLY A 169 -10.87 -8.62 -8.34
N GLN A 170 -9.57 -8.49 -8.07
CA GLN A 170 -8.90 -7.20 -8.05
C GLN A 170 -8.68 -6.67 -9.47
N ALA A 171 -8.92 -5.37 -9.64
CA ALA A 171 -8.56 -4.61 -10.82
C ALA A 171 -7.85 -3.31 -10.39
N GLU A 172 -6.88 -2.88 -11.18
CA GLU A 172 -6.18 -1.62 -11.03
C GLU A 172 -6.50 -0.74 -12.24
N PHE A 173 -6.84 0.52 -11.99
CA PHE A 173 -7.12 1.52 -12.99
C PHE A 173 -5.98 2.55 -12.99
N GLU A 174 -5.15 2.53 -14.03
CA GLU A 174 -4.19 3.60 -14.30
C GLU A 174 -4.91 4.65 -15.16
N VAL A 175 -5.33 5.74 -14.51
CA VAL A 175 -6.03 6.86 -15.13
C VAL A 175 -5.02 7.90 -15.59
N CYS A 176 -5.16 8.38 -16.83
CA CYS A 176 -4.41 9.50 -17.37
C CYS A 176 -5.36 10.53 -18.00
N LEU A 177 -5.13 11.81 -17.70
CA LEU A 177 -5.76 12.92 -18.41
C LEU A 177 -4.71 13.62 -19.26
N PHE A 178 -5.06 13.97 -20.50
CA PHE A 178 -4.20 14.68 -21.45
C PHE A 178 -4.86 15.99 -21.87
N ARG A 179 -4.07 17.06 -21.87
CA ARG A 179 -4.45 18.40 -22.31
C ARG A 179 -4.07 18.62 -23.78
N GLU A 180 -4.72 19.54 -24.47
CA GLU A 180 -4.44 19.80 -25.91
C GLU A 180 -3.01 20.27 -26.18
N ASP A 181 -2.44 21.08 -25.27
CA ASP A 181 -1.03 21.48 -25.33
C ASP A 181 -0.09 20.33 -25.01
N GLY A 182 -0.65 19.23 -24.48
CA GLY A 182 -0.06 17.93 -24.26
C GLY A 182 0.27 17.62 -22.80
N ALA A 183 0.07 18.55 -21.87
CA ALA A 183 0.28 18.29 -20.44
C ALA A 183 -0.54 17.07 -19.97
N MET A 184 0.02 16.25 -19.08
CA MET A 184 -0.63 15.03 -18.60
C MET A 184 -0.70 15.00 -17.07
N SER A 185 -1.70 14.30 -16.53
CA SER A 185 -1.76 13.93 -15.12
C SER A 185 -2.16 12.46 -14.99
N GLY A 186 -1.58 11.75 -14.01
CA GLY A 186 -1.79 10.32 -13.79
C GLY A 186 -2.28 10.00 -12.38
N PHE A 187 -3.13 8.98 -12.25
CA PHE A 187 -3.68 8.52 -10.98
C PHE A 187 -3.91 7.00 -11.04
N THR A 188 -3.46 6.25 -10.04
CA THR A 188 -3.74 4.82 -9.93
C THR A 188 -4.85 4.58 -8.93
N ARG A 189 -5.86 3.77 -9.28
CA ARG A 189 -6.96 3.40 -8.40
C ARG A 189 -7.17 1.90 -8.38
N ASN A 190 -7.06 1.29 -7.22
CA ASN A 190 -7.37 -0.13 -7.02
C ASN A 190 -8.85 -0.35 -6.67
N VAL A 191 -9.47 -1.33 -7.31
CA VAL A 191 -10.87 -1.69 -7.14
C VAL A 191 -11.02 -3.21 -7.01
N TYR A 192 -11.99 -3.65 -6.22
CA TYR A 192 -12.41 -5.06 -6.18
C TYR A 192 -13.77 -5.23 -6.86
N VAL A 193 -13.79 -6.03 -7.93
CA VAL A 193 -14.97 -6.32 -8.76
C VAL A 193 -15.80 -7.41 -8.06
N LEU A 194 -17.04 -7.07 -7.75
CA LEU A 194 -17.96 -7.94 -7.02
C LEU A 194 -18.73 -8.88 -7.97
N PRO A 195 -19.21 -10.04 -7.50
CA PRO A 195 -20.02 -10.93 -8.32
C PRO A 195 -21.35 -10.30 -8.75
N SER A 196 -21.77 -10.53 -9.99
CA SER A 196 -23.07 -10.11 -10.53
C SER A 196 -24.13 -11.22 -10.56
N ASN A 197 -23.80 -12.43 -10.08
CA ASN A 197 -24.74 -13.54 -9.96
C ASN A 197 -25.72 -13.27 -8.80
N PRO A 198 -27.01 -13.66 -8.91
CA PRO A 198 -28.15 -12.79 -8.62
C PRO A 198 -28.17 -12.24 -7.19
N LEU A 199 -27.65 -12.99 -6.23
CA LEU A 199 -27.30 -12.48 -4.92
C LEU A 199 -26.00 -13.15 -4.48
N SER A 200 -25.03 -12.36 -4.02
CA SER A 200 -23.76 -12.85 -3.49
C SER A 200 -23.39 -12.14 -2.19
N LEU A 201 -22.52 -12.78 -1.40
CA LEU A 201 -21.98 -12.23 -0.16
C LEU A 201 -20.46 -12.18 -0.28
N GLY A 202 -19.90 -10.98 -0.29
CA GLY A 202 -18.48 -10.72 -0.17
C GLY A 202 -18.12 -10.33 1.25
N LEU A 203 -16.93 -10.75 1.69
CA LEU A 203 -16.31 -10.30 2.92
C LEU A 203 -15.06 -9.50 2.59
N SER A 204 -14.84 -8.41 3.32
CA SER A 204 -13.63 -7.60 3.20
C SER A 204 -13.11 -7.20 4.57
N PRO A 205 -11.82 -6.83 4.67
CA PRO A 205 -11.31 -6.17 5.86
C PRO A 205 -12.15 -4.91 6.14
N ALA A 206 -12.31 -4.57 7.41
CA ALA A 206 -12.96 -3.34 7.83
C ALA A 206 -11.94 -2.33 8.36
N GLY A 207 -12.25 -1.03 8.23
CA GLY A 207 -11.40 0.05 8.71
C GLY A 207 -10.34 0.50 7.70
N ALA A 208 -9.46 1.41 8.14
CA ALA A 208 -8.43 2.04 7.29
C ALA A 208 -7.17 1.17 7.09
N ARG A 209 -7.12 -0.03 7.68
CA ARG A 209 -5.92 -0.87 7.76
C ARG A 209 -6.00 -2.04 6.79
N VAL A 210 -6.05 -1.74 5.50
CA VAL A 210 -5.80 -2.76 4.46
C VAL A 210 -4.30 -2.84 4.25
N THR A 211 -3.65 -3.73 5.00
CA THR A 211 -2.21 -3.98 4.89
C THR A 211 -1.98 -5.08 3.85
N GLY A 212 -1.96 -4.69 2.56
CA GLY A 212 -1.54 -5.45 1.38
C GLY A 212 -2.01 -6.90 1.16
N THR A 213 -2.88 -7.44 2.01
CA THR A 213 -3.59 -8.70 1.82
C THR A 213 -5.08 -8.52 2.12
N TRP A 214 -5.93 -9.22 1.38
CA TRP A 214 -7.38 -9.17 1.55
C TRP A 214 -7.83 -10.07 2.72
N SER A 215 -7.52 -9.65 3.94
CA SER A 215 -7.87 -10.41 5.15
C SER A 215 -8.30 -9.53 6.32
N ALA A 216 -9.29 -9.98 7.08
CA ALA A 216 -9.73 -9.28 8.28
C ALA A 216 -8.67 -9.40 9.39
N ARG A 217 -8.65 -8.42 10.29
CA ARG A 217 -7.62 -8.28 11.32
C ARG A 217 -8.19 -8.51 12.70
N GLY A 218 -7.51 -9.31 13.51
CA GLY A 218 -7.69 -9.31 14.95
C GLY A 218 -6.77 -8.28 15.59
N ASP A 219 -7.34 -7.18 16.05
CA ASP A 219 -6.65 -6.13 16.81
C ASP A 219 -6.69 -6.49 18.30
N TYR A 220 -5.54 -6.51 18.97
CA TYR A 220 -5.46 -6.91 20.36
C TYR A 220 -5.65 -5.72 21.30
N HIS A 221 -6.64 -5.79 22.17
CA HIS A 221 -6.89 -4.77 23.18
C HIS A 221 -6.36 -5.23 24.55
N PRO A 222 -5.15 -4.78 24.97
CA PRO A 222 -4.50 -5.26 26.19
C PRO A 222 -5.30 -4.93 27.46
N GLU A 223 -6.03 -3.82 27.48
CA GLU A 223 -6.87 -3.41 28.62
C GLU A 223 -7.99 -4.41 28.92
N SER A 224 -8.47 -5.09 27.89
CA SER A 224 -9.58 -6.05 27.96
C SER A 224 -9.17 -7.50 27.66
N ASP A 225 -7.88 -7.72 27.37
CA ASP A 225 -7.31 -9.04 27.04
C ASP A 225 -8.15 -9.78 25.99
N THR A 226 -8.46 -9.07 24.90
CA THR A 226 -9.45 -9.47 23.89
C THR A 226 -8.95 -9.08 22.50
N PHE A 227 -9.11 -9.97 21.53
CA PHE A 227 -8.99 -9.62 20.12
C PHE A 227 -10.33 -9.10 19.59
N LEU A 228 -10.31 -7.94 18.93
CA LEU A 228 -11.43 -7.43 18.16
C LEU A 228 -11.17 -7.68 16.68
N THR A 229 -12.02 -8.46 16.04
CA THR A 229 -11.98 -8.65 14.60
C THR A 229 -13.14 -7.93 13.94
N GLU A 230 -12.86 -6.86 13.19
CA GLU A 230 -13.86 -6.20 12.37
C GLU A 230 -13.84 -6.78 10.93
N CYS A 231 -15.02 -7.09 10.42
CA CYS A 231 -15.21 -7.57 9.05
C CYS A 231 -16.35 -6.79 8.40
N MET A 232 -16.14 -6.38 7.16
CA MET A 232 -17.19 -5.83 6.32
C MET A 232 -17.91 -6.94 5.57
N ILE A 233 -19.23 -6.80 5.47
CA ILE A 233 -20.12 -7.67 4.72
C ILE A 233 -20.70 -6.83 3.59
N THR A 234 -20.50 -7.29 2.36
CA THR A 234 -21.12 -6.70 1.17
C THR A 234 -22.03 -7.73 0.53
N LEU A 235 -23.32 -7.41 0.46
CA LEU A 235 -24.27 -8.15 -0.34
C LEU A 235 -24.41 -7.46 -1.69
N ALA A 236 -24.11 -8.17 -2.77
CA ALA A 236 -24.31 -7.67 -4.13
C ALA A 236 -25.50 -8.38 -4.76
N ASN A 237 -26.43 -7.59 -5.29
CA ASN A 237 -27.63 -8.07 -5.96
C ASN A 237 -27.55 -7.76 -7.46
N GLY A 238 -27.43 -8.80 -8.26
CA GLY A 238 -27.44 -8.72 -9.72
C GLY A 238 -28.83 -8.79 -10.33
N ASP A 239 -29.89 -8.98 -9.53
CA ASP A 239 -31.27 -9.04 -10.01
C ASP A 239 -31.81 -7.64 -10.36
N ALA A 240 -32.81 -7.64 -11.26
CA ALA A 240 -33.56 -6.44 -11.66
C ALA A 240 -34.53 -5.92 -10.59
N TRP A 241 -34.67 -6.65 -9.48
CA TRP A 241 -35.57 -6.34 -8.38
C TRP A 241 -34.80 -6.34 -7.06
N PRO A 242 -35.20 -5.53 -6.07
CA PRO A 242 -34.62 -5.57 -4.75
C PRO A 242 -34.80 -6.94 -4.08
N VAL A 243 -33.81 -7.38 -3.31
CA VAL A 243 -33.85 -8.64 -2.57
C VAL A 243 -33.89 -8.35 -1.07
N SER A 244 -34.97 -8.80 -0.41
CA SER A 244 -35.08 -8.73 1.04
C SER A 244 -34.34 -9.90 1.69
N MET A 245 -33.50 -9.58 2.67
CA MET A 245 -32.70 -10.55 3.40
C MET A 245 -33.31 -10.85 4.77
N GLY A 246 -33.11 -12.09 5.21
CA GLY A 246 -33.30 -12.45 6.60
C GLY A 246 -32.30 -11.70 7.48
N ARG A 247 -32.73 -11.34 8.70
CA ARG A 247 -31.89 -10.62 9.66
C ARG A 247 -30.81 -11.51 10.26
N ASN A 248 -31.03 -12.82 10.25
CA ASN A 248 -30.14 -13.79 10.87
C ASN A 248 -28.86 -13.99 10.04
N VAL A 249 -27.74 -13.88 10.74
CA VAL A 249 -26.39 -14.14 10.25
C VAL A 249 -25.83 -15.31 11.04
N ALA A 250 -25.37 -16.33 10.34
CA ALA A 250 -24.57 -17.40 10.92
C ALA A 250 -23.10 -17.18 10.56
N TRP A 251 -22.20 -17.44 11.50
CA TRP A 251 -20.76 -17.32 11.29
C TRP A 251 -20.03 -18.53 11.85
N GLU A 252 -18.92 -18.88 11.22
CA GLU A 252 -18.03 -19.97 11.63
C GLU A 252 -16.57 -19.54 11.44
N PHE A 253 -15.74 -19.80 12.44
CA PHE A 253 -14.28 -19.71 12.34
C PHE A 253 -13.69 -21.10 12.18
N TRP A 254 -12.70 -21.23 11.31
CA TRP A 254 -12.05 -22.49 10.93
C TRP A 254 -10.54 -22.37 10.97
N ASP A 255 -9.88 -23.37 11.54
CA ASP A 255 -8.45 -23.59 11.40
C ASP A 255 -8.22 -24.37 10.10
N GLY A 256 -7.66 -23.70 9.10
CA GLY A 256 -7.57 -24.18 7.71
C GLY A 256 -8.80 -23.87 6.85
N PRO A 257 -8.93 -24.51 5.67
CA PRO A 257 -9.99 -24.22 4.72
C PRO A 257 -11.38 -24.51 5.28
N VAL A 258 -12.35 -23.64 4.99
CA VAL A 258 -13.74 -23.81 5.42
C VAL A 258 -14.32 -25.14 4.92
N GLY A 259 -14.91 -25.92 5.84
CA GLY A 259 -15.52 -27.23 5.53
C GLY A 259 -14.57 -28.42 5.49
N ASN A 260 -13.26 -28.19 5.34
CA ASN A 260 -12.22 -29.24 5.34
C ASN A 260 -11.25 -29.13 6.54
N GLY A 261 -11.16 -27.96 7.16
CA GLY A 261 -10.35 -27.69 8.35
C GLY A 261 -11.06 -28.08 9.65
N THR A 262 -10.49 -27.65 10.78
CA THR A 262 -11.11 -27.84 12.10
C THR A 262 -11.94 -26.62 12.45
N ARG A 263 -13.24 -26.78 12.68
CA ARG A 263 -14.09 -25.67 13.11
C ARG A 263 -13.70 -25.23 14.53
N ILE A 264 -13.26 -23.98 14.67
CA ILE A 264 -12.80 -23.37 15.92
C ILE A 264 -14.00 -22.95 16.76
N GLU A 265 -14.88 -22.14 16.18
CA GLU A 265 -16.03 -21.54 16.86
C GLU A 265 -17.16 -21.28 15.86
N VAL A 266 -18.41 -21.29 16.33
CA VAL A 266 -19.60 -21.03 15.52
C VAL A 266 -20.63 -20.26 16.34
N GLY A 267 -21.35 -19.36 15.69
CA GLY A 267 -22.44 -18.66 16.31
C GLY A 267 -23.32 -17.96 15.30
N GLY A 268 -24.15 -17.05 15.79
CA GLY A 268 -24.98 -16.21 14.96
C GLY A 268 -25.46 -14.98 15.70
N PHE A 269 -25.96 -14.02 14.94
CA PHE A 269 -26.58 -12.81 15.45
C PHE A 269 -27.67 -12.35 14.48
N ASP A 270 -28.54 -11.45 14.94
CA ASP A 270 -29.54 -10.81 14.08
C ASP A 270 -29.21 -9.33 13.91
N TRP A 271 -29.22 -8.85 12.67
CA TRP A 271 -29.20 -7.41 12.39
C TRP A 271 -30.38 -6.72 13.06
N PHE A 272 -30.24 -5.46 13.48
CA PHE A 272 -31.35 -4.73 14.12
C PHE A 272 -32.45 -4.35 13.12
N GLU A 273 -32.05 -4.03 11.90
CA GLU A 273 -32.95 -3.57 10.84
C GLU A 273 -33.14 -4.66 9.79
N ALA A 274 -34.24 -4.56 9.04
CA ALA A 274 -34.44 -5.39 7.86
C ALA A 274 -33.42 -4.98 6.79
N ILE A 275 -32.79 -5.97 6.15
CA ILE A 275 -31.84 -5.72 5.07
C ILE A 275 -32.56 -5.87 3.74
N THR A 276 -32.45 -4.86 2.87
CA THR A 276 -32.92 -4.93 1.49
C THR A 276 -31.78 -4.50 0.58
N VAL A 277 -31.37 -5.39 -0.32
CA VAL A 277 -30.33 -5.11 -1.31
C VAL A 277 -31.01 -4.57 -2.57
N PRO A 278 -30.73 -3.33 -3.01
CA PRO A 278 -31.38 -2.75 -4.18
C PRO A 278 -31.16 -3.57 -5.45
N ALA A 279 -32.03 -3.42 -6.45
CA ALA A 279 -31.81 -3.98 -7.79
C ALA A 279 -30.49 -3.45 -8.37
N TYR A 280 -29.67 -4.33 -8.93
CA TYR A 280 -28.33 -4.00 -9.45
C TYR A 280 -27.47 -3.18 -8.47
N GLY A 281 -27.63 -3.45 -7.18
CA GLY A 281 -27.07 -2.64 -6.11
C GLY A 281 -26.34 -3.48 -5.09
N VAL A 282 -25.80 -2.78 -4.10
CA VAL A 282 -25.13 -3.39 -2.96
C VAL A 282 -25.75 -2.92 -1.66
N TRP A 283 -25.66 -3.76 -0.64
CA TRP A 283 -25.85 -3.40 0.76
C TRP A 283 -24.56 -3.69 1.50
N ASN A 284 -24.17 -2.81 2.41
CA ASN A 284 -22.97 -2.96 3.22
C ASN A 284 -23.32 -2.92 4.71
N GLY A 285 -22.63 -3.72 5.50
CA GLY A 285 -22.64 -3.65 6.97
C GLY A 285 -21.30 -4.08 7.54
N SER A 286 -21.01 -3.71 8.79
CA SER A 286 -19.82 -4.21 9.49
C SER A 286 -20.18 -4.96 10.76
N VAL A 287 -19.42 -6.01 11.04
CA VAL A 287 -19.56 -6.87 12.21
C VAL A 287 -18.25 -6.90 12.98
N TRP A 288 -18.35 -6.93 14.31
CA TRP A 288 -17.22 -7.05 15.21
C TRP A 288 -17.33 -8.37 15.99
N PHE A 289 -16.27 -9.16 15.96
CA PHE A 289 -16.10 -10.36 16.78
C PHE A 289 -15.18 -10.01 17.96
N SER A 290 -15.74 -10.03 19.17
CA SER A 290 -15.01 -9.80 20.41
C SER A 290 -14.58 -11.14 20.99
N SER A 291 -13.31 -11.48 20.81
CA SER A 291 -12.74 -12.80 21.14
C SER A 291 -11.87 -12.68 22.40
N PRO A 292 -12.42 -12.83 23.61
CA PRO A 292 -11.66 -12.70 24.86
C PRO A 292 -10.71 -13.88 25.07
N ARG A 293 -9.71 -13.72 25.95
CA ARG A 293 -8.85 -14.82 26.39
C ARG A 293 -9.68 -16.04 26.81
N GLY A 294 -9.29 -17.20 26.27
CA GLY A 294 -9.98 -18.48 26.48
C GLY A 294 -10.98 -18.85 25.38
N SER A 295 -11.37 -17.93 24.49
CA SER A 295 -12.11 -18.28 23.26
C SER A 295 -11.21 -19.04 22.27
N GLY A 296 -11.83 -19.85 21.40
CA GLY A 296 -11.09 -20.59 20.38
C GLY A 296 -10.37 -19.64 19.41
N ILE A 297 -11.06 -18.58 19.00
CA ILE A 297 -10.55 -17.53 18.12
C ILE A 297 -9.32 -16.84 18.74
N PHE A 298 -9.42 -16.44 20.02
CA PHE A 298 -8.29 -15.81 20.73
C PHE A 298 -7.05 -16.70 20.72
N ASN A 299 -7.20 -17.99 21.01
CA ASN A 299 -6.07 -18.91 21.09
C ASN A 299 -5.32 -19.04 19.75
N VAL A 300 -6.03 -18.95 18.62
CA VAL A 300 -5.42 -19.01 17.28
C VAL A 300 -4.68 -17.71 16.96
N LEU A 301 -5.33 -16.56 17.20
CA LEU A 301 -4.71 -15.24 17.01
C LEU A 301 -3.50 -15.00 17.92
N ASP A 302 -3.54 -15.47 19.17
CA ASP A 302 -2.44 -15.40 20.13
C ASP A 302 -1.26 -16.33 19.75
N ARG A 303 -1.50 -17.35 18.93
CA ARG A 303 -0.41 -18.11 18.29
C ARG A 303 0.08 -17.48 16.99
N LYS A 304 -0.49 -16.33 16.60
CA LYS A 304 -0.22 -15.63 15.33
C LYS A 304 -0.54 -16.50 14.11
N GLU A 305 -1.53 -17.39 14.24
CA GLU A 305 -1.94 -18.29 13.17
C GLU A 305 -3.09 -17.69 12.35
N ASP A 306 -3.14 -18.04 11.06
CA ASP A 306 -4.24 -17.69 10.16
C ASP A 306 -5.46 -18.57 10.45
N MET A 307 -6.65 -18.02 10.31
CA MET A 307 -7.91 -18.77 10.32
C MET A 307 -8.86 -18.27 9.23
N ALA A 308 -9.85 -19.06 8.86
CA ALA A 308 -10.88 -18.65 7.93
C ALA A 308 -12.17 -18.27 8.68
N LEU A 309 -12.71 -17.09 8.38
CA LEU A 309 -14.06 -16.68 8.75
C LEU A 309 -15.00 -16.98 7.60
N SER A 310 -16.09 -17.69 7.88
CA SER A 310 -17.20 -17.93 6.98
C SER A 310 -18.46 -17.27 7.54
N ILE A 311 -19.11 -16.43 6.74
CA ILE A 311 -20.42 -15.85 7.06
C ILE A 311 -21.47 -16.39 6.09
N THR A 312 -22.61 -16.82 6.63
CA THR A 312 -23.77 -17.30 5.89
C THR A 312 -25.00 -16.45 6.21
N MET A 313 -25.71 -16.01 5.17
CA MET A 313 -26.97 -15.28 5.27
C MET A 313 -28.01 -15.91 4.35
N ARG A 314 -29.29 -15.74 4.69
CA ARG A 314 -30.42 -16.27 3.92
C ARG A 314 -31.34 -15.14 3.47
N ALA A 315 -31.69 -15.12 2.19
CA ALA A 315 -32.70 -14.22 1.64
C ALA A 315 -34.12 -14.71 2.00
N ASN A 316 -35.10 -13.80 2.04
CA ASN A 316 -36.48 -14.14 2.38
C ASN A 316 -37.14 -15.05 1.34
N ASP A 317 -36.61 -15.09 0.12
CA ASP A 317 -37.03 -16.01 -0.95
C ASP A 317 -36.39 -17.41 -0.84
N GLY A 318 -35.59 -17.65 0.20
CA GLY A 318 -34.98 -18.94 0.52
C GLY A 318 -33.54 -19.12 0.04
N ARG A 319 -33.02 -18.24 -0.84
CA ARG A 319 -31.62 -18.29 -1.30
C ARG A 319 -30.66 -18.16 -0.12
N VAL A 320 -29.55 -18.89 -0.16
CA VAL A 320 -28.47 -18.82 0.85
C VAL A 320 -27.23 -18.30 0.17
N VAL A 321 -26.60 -17.31 0.77
CA VAL A 321 -25.33 -16.75 0.33
C VAL A 321 -24.29 -16.93 1.41
N ARG A 322 -23.07 -17.23 0.98
CA ARG A 322 -21.91 -17.46 1.83
C ARG A 322 -20.75 -16.63 1.32
N GLY A 323 -20.00 -16.05 2.23
CA GLY A 323 -18.72 -15.39 1.95
C GLY A 323 -17.68 -15.85 2.95
N GLU A 324 -16.43 -15.84 2.52
CA GLU A 324 -15.29 -16.32 3.28
C GLU A 324 -14.16 -15.31 3.20
N ILE A 325 -13.41 -15.16 4.29
CA ILE A 325 -12.22 -14.31 4.35
C ILE A 325 -11.20 -14.93 5.31
N THR A 326 -9.92 -14.75 5.03
CA THR A 326 -8.88 -15.08 6.00
C THR A 326 -8.87 -14.03 7.12
N VAL A 327 -8.69 -14.45 8.36
CA VAL A 327 -8.51 -13.61 9.53
C VAL A 327 -7.11 -13.83 10.07
N ARG A 328 -6.40 -12.75 10.34
CA ARG A 328 -5.02 -12.77 10.80
C ARG A 328 -4.81 -11.82 11.96
N THR A 329 -3.78 -12.07 12.74
CA THR A 329 -3.30 -11.13 13.74
C THR A 329 -2.55 -10.00 13.05
N MET A 330 -2.90 -8.75 13.38
CA MET A 330 -2.10 -7.61 12.95
C MET A 330 -0.85 -7.56 13.83
N LEU A 331 0.32 -7.62 13.21
CA LEU A 331 1.58 -7.53 13.92
C LEU A 331 2.13 -6.13 13.79
N SER A 332 2.81 -5.68 14.84
CA SER A 332 3.49 -4.40 14.80
C SER A 332 4.79 -4.42 15.59
N PHE A 333 5.70 -3.54 15.20
CA PHE A 333 6.90 -3.22 15.96
C PHE A 333 7.11 -1.71 15.98
N GLY A 334 7.90 -1.23 16.93
CA GLY A 334 8.31 0.18 16.99
C GLY A 334 9.68 0.38 16.35
N VAL A 335 9.91 1.57 15.80
CA VAL A 335 11.24 2.01 15.35
C VAL A 335 11.62 3.36 15.96
N ASN A 336 12.88 3.49 16.34
CA ASN A 336 13.51 4.76 16.67
C ASN A 336 14.43 5.14 15.50
N ILE A 337 14.04 6.12 14.70
CA ILE A 337 14.85 6.62 13.59
C ILE A 337 15.84 7.64 14.15
N ILE A 338 17.12 7.25 14.22
CA ILE A 338 18.21 8.01 14.82
C ILE A 338 19.11 8.54 13.71
N LYS A 339 19.05 9.86 13.48
CA LYS A 339 19.92 10.55 12.52
C LYS A 339 21.31 10.74 13.12
N VAL A 340 22.36 10.26 12.47
CA VAL A 340 23.73 10.40 12.97
C VAL A 340 24.46 11.46 12.14
N GLY A 341 24.79 12.58 12.76
CA GLY A 341 25.44 13.72 12.09
C GLY A 341 24.46 14.68 11.42
N ASN A 342 24.90 15.31 10.32
CA ASN A 342 24.17 16.43 9.71
C ASN A 342 23.10 15.95 8.72
N PHE A 343 21.91 16.52 8.84
CA PHE A 343 20.81 16.30 7.91
C PHE A 343 20.20 17.65 7.56
N GLY A 344 20.15 17.96 6.29
CA GLY A 344 19.44 19.12 5.77
C GLY A 344 17.92 18.98 5.95
N TRP A 345 17.22 20.10 5.77
CA TRP A 345 15.77 20.14 5.84
C TRP A 345 15.11 19.13 4.89
N GLN A 346 15.55 19.10 3.62
CA GLN A 346 14.96 18.21 2.62
C GLN A 346 15.29 16.73 2.90
N GLU A 347 16.49 16.44 3.40
CA GLU A 347 16.87 15.09 3.79
C GLU A 347 16.04 14.56 4.97
N HIS A 348 15.55 15.43 5.86
CA HIS A 348 14.58 15.03 6.89
C HIS A 348 13.25 14.59 6.27
N VAL A 349 12.76 15.32 5.28
CA VAL A 349 11.52 14.99 4.56
C VAL A 349 11.70 13.66 3.82
N ASP A 350 12.80 13.50 3.09
CA ASP A 350 13.12 12.30 2.32
C ASP A 350 13.27 11.07 3.25
N LEU A 351 13.92 11.21 4.41
CA LEU A 351 14.05 10.12 5.39
C LEU A 351 12.69 9.67 5.93
N TYR A 352 11.76 10.59 6.18
CA TYR A 352 10.42 10.21 6.64
C TYR A 352 9.62 9.53 5.54
N ALA A 353 9.74 10.01 4.29
CA ALA A 353 9.17 9.31 3.14
C ALA A 353 9.75 7.89 3.00
N ALA A 354 11.03 7.69 3.27
CA ALA A 354 11.67 6.38 3.23
C ALA A 354 11.12 5.44 4.32
N VAL A 355 10.91 5.96 5.53
CA VAL A 355 10.31 5.20 6.64
C VAL A 355 8.85 4.83 6.36
N ASP A 356 8.07 5.74 5.77
CA ASP A 356 6.70 5.43 5.37
C ASP A 356 6.66 4.40 4.23
N ARG A 357 7.56 4.47 3.26
CA ARG A 357 7.69 3.45 2.21
C ARG A 357 8.16 2.10 2.76
N MET A 358 9.03 2.09 3.77
CA MET A 358 9.42 0.87 4.48
C MET A 358 8.23 0.27 5.24
N ARG A 359 7.40 1.09 5.91
CA ARG A 359 6.12 0.64 6.50
C ARG A 359 5.26 -0.05 5.45
N GLN A 360 5.05 0.56 4.29
CA GLN A 360 4.26 -0.02 3.19
C GLN A 360 4.81 -1.40 2.74
N ILE A 361 6.13 -1.59 2.74
CA ILE A 361 6.73 -2.90 2.41
C ILE A 361 6.32 -3.96 3.43
N TYR A 362 6.46 -3.67 4.73
CA TYR A 362 6.05 -4.61 5.79
C TYR A 362 4.52 -4.83 5.81
N GLU A 363 3.75 -3.79 5.50
CA GLU A 363 2.29 -3.87 5.44
C GLU A 363 1.81 -4.80 4.34
N ARG A 364 2.60 -5.04 3.28
CA ARG A 364 2.28 -6.10 2.29
C ARG A 364 2.19 -7.50 2.89
N ARG A 365 2.74 -7.69 4.10
CA ARG A 365 2.68 -8.93 4.87
C ARG A 365 2.12 -8.68 6.27
N ASP A 366 1.11 -7.83 6.41
CA ASP A 366 0.32 -7.73 7.63
C ASP A 366 1.13 -7.31 8.88
N ILE A 367 2.28 -6.65 8.68
CA ILE A 367 3.12 -6.06 9.72
C ILE A 367 3.14 -4.55 9.54
N THR A 368 2.89 -3.77 10.58
CA THR A 368 3.02 -2.31 10.52
C THR A 368 3.94 -1.76 11.62
N LEU A 369 4.10 -0.43 11.62
CA LEU A 369 4.86 0.28 12.63
C LEU A 369 3.91 0.84 13.69
N ARG A 370 3.98 0.31 14.92
CA ARG A 370 3.21 0.80 16.07
C ARG A 370 3.59 2.23 16.44
N GLN A 371 4.88 2.53 16.36
CA GLN A 371 5.45 3.83 16.71
C GLN A 371 6.69 4.12 15.87
N VAL A 372 6.83 5.38 15.48
CA VAL A 372 8.02 5.91 14.80
C VAL A 372 8.52 7.10 15.62
N ASN A 373 9.52 6.85 16.46
CA ASN A 373 10.20 7.89 17.22
C ASN A 373 11.35 8.45 16.40
N ARG A 374 11.72 9.71 16.64
CA ARG A 374 12.71 10.43 15.84
C ARG A 374 13.73 11.08 16.75
N PHE A 375 14.99 10.75 16.53
CA PHE A 375 16.11 11.25 17.31
C PHE A 375 17.19 11.79 16.38
N ILE A 376 18.10 12.56 16.96
CA ILE A 376 19.29 13.06 16.28
C ILE A 376 20.47 13.01 17.24
N ILE A 377 21.58 12.49 16.74
CA ILE A 377 22.90 12.63 17.33
C ILE A 377 23.58 13.75 16.52
N PRO A 378 23.62 14.98 17.03
CA PRO A 378 24.16 16.11 16.27
C PRO A 378 25.67 15.94 16.02
N PRO A 379 26.23 16.59 14.99
CA PRO A 379 27.63 16.36 14.57
C PRO A 379 28.68 16.51 15.67
N ASP A 380 28.46 17.41 16.62
CA ASP A 380 29.34 17.67 17.77
C ASP A 380 29.32 16.54 18.81
N LEU A 381 28.25 15.74 18.86
CA LEU A 381 28.12 14.57 19.72
C LEU A 381 28.37 13.25 18.98
N ALA A 382 28.14 13.21 17.67
CA ALA A 382 28.31 12.02 16.86
C ALA A 382 29.78 11.58 16.78
N GLY A 383 30.73 12.52 16.87
CA GLY A 383 32.16 12.21 16.84
C GLY A 383 32.53 11.42 15.59
N GLY A 384 33.17 10.28 15.79
CA GLY A 384 33.55 9.36 14.70
C GLY A 384 32.38 8.66 14.03
N TYR A 385 31.20 8.55 14.67
CA TYR A 385 30.08 7.77 14.15
C TYR A 385 29.37 8.38 12.93
N GLN A 386 29.78 9.56 12.46
CA GLN A 386 29.23 10.13 11.22
C GLN A 386 29.61 9.29 10.00
N THR A 387 30.86 8.83 9.96
CA THR A 387 31.38 7.93 8.94
C THR A 387 31.82 6.65 9.65
N LEU A 388 31.16 5.54 9.34
CA LEU A 388 31.42 4.27 10.02
C LEU A 388 32.53 3.52 9.29
N ASP A 389 33.68 3.35 9.94
CA ASP A 389 34.89 2.74 9.39
C ASP A 389 35.10 1.28 9.84
N SER A 390 34.27 0.76 10.76
CA SER A 390 34.33 -0.64 11.20
C SER A 390 33.05 -1.16 11.86
N GLU A 391 32.94 -2.48 12.02
CA GLU A 391 31.84 -3.11 12.78
C GLU A 391 31.86 -2.68 14.24
N ASP A 392 33.07 -2.59 14.80
CA ASP A 392 33.26 -2.29 16.20
C ASP A 392 32.76 -0.89 16.52
N GLU A 393 32.98 0.10 15.63
CA GLU A 393 32.42 1.45 15.75
C GLU A 393 30.89 1.47 15.69
N ILE A 394 30.28 0.68 14.79
CA ILE A 394 28.81 0.55 14.74
C ILE A 394 28.28 -0.01 16.05
N ARG A 395 28.96 -1.03 16.58
CA ARG A 395 28.59 -1.68 17.84
C ARG A 395 28.78 -0.76 19.05
N ASP A 396 29.83 0.05 19.06
CA ASP A 396 30.04 1.09 20.08
C ASP A 396 28.95 2.16 20.00
N MET A 397 28.59 2.60 18.78
CA MET A 397 27.48 3.55 18.56
C MET A 397 26.15 3.03 19.11
N TRP A 398 25.82 1.76 18.89
CA TRP A 398 24.60 1.16 19.46
C TRP A 398 24.63 1.17 21.00
N GLU A 399 25.75 0.77 21.61
CA GLU A 399 25.89 0.77 23.08
C GLU A 399 25.75 2.18 23.67
N ASP A 400 26.33 3.20 23.02
CA ASP A 400 26.34 4.58 23.49
C ASP A 400 24.99 5.29 23.35
N TRP A 401 24.23 4.99 22.27
CA TRP A 401 23.10 5.83 21.83
C TRP A 401 21.78 5.09 21.68
N SER A 402 21.71 3.81 22.01
CA SER A 402 20.44 3.07 21.97
C SER A 402 19.38 3.66 22.90
N CYS A 403 18.13 3.65 22.43
CA CYS A 403 17.01 4.20 23.18
C CYS A 403 16.46 3.17 24.17
N ALA A 404 16.23 3.60 25.41
CA ALA A 404 15.64 2.76 26.46
C ALA A 404 14.11 2.63 26.29
N ASN A 405 13.65 1.99 25.23
CA ASN A 405 12.24 1.71 24.96
C ASN A 405 12.05 0.42 24.11
N ASP A 406 10.79 0.06 23.85
CA ASP A 406 10.41 -1.15 23.12
C ASP A 406 10.33 -0.91 21.59
N SER A 407 11.37 -0.33 21.01
CA SER A 407 11.53 -0.11 19.57
C SER A 407 12.90 -0.51 19.07
N ILE A 408 12.98 -0.95 17.81
CA ILE A 408 14.26 -1.20 17.13
C ILE A 408 14.93 0.15 16.85
N ASP A 409 16.20 0.29 17.21
CA ASP A 409 16.97 1.49 16.89
C ASP A 409 17.49 1.39 15.46
N VAL A 410 17.18 2.38 14.63
CA VAL A 410 17.62 2.48 13.24
C VAL A 410 18.51 3.71 13.13
N PHE A 411 19.81 3.49 13.11
CA PHE A 411 20.83 4.53 12.96
C PHE A 411 21.07 4.81 11.48
N VAL A 412 20.82 6.04 11.05
CA VAL A 412 21.07 6.48 9.67
C VAL A 412 22.33 7.35 9.67
N ALA A 413 23.46 6.75 9.29
CA ALA A 413 24.78 7.37 9.31
C ALA A 413 25.12 8.04 7.97
N GLN A 414 26.02 9.02 7.97
CA GLN A 414 26.34 9.78 6.76
C GLN A 414 26.98 8.89 5.70
N ASP A 415 27.87 7.99 6.10
CA ASP A 415 28.64 7.15 5.20
C ASP A 415 29.11 5.85 5.87
N PHE A 416 29.30 4.82 5.06
CA PHE A 416 29.93 3.55 5.42
C PHE A 416 31.22 3.44 4.62
N ASN A 417 32.34 3.85 5.21
CA ASN A 417 33.65 3.82 4.57
C ASN A 417 34.36 2.47 4.80
N TRP A 418 33.60 1.46 5.20
CA TRP A 418 34.08 0.11 5.47
C TRP A 418 33.43 -0.94 4.59
N ALA A 419 34.29 -1.61 3.82
CA ALA A 419 33.93 -2.73 2.95
C ALA A 419 32.83 -2.38 1.92
N SER A 420 32.19 -3.40 1.34
CA SER A 420 31.12 -3.23 0.33
C SER A 420 29.72 -3.27 0.95
N TYR A 421 29.59 -2.87 2.22
CA TYR A 421 28.33 -2.89 2.96
C TYR A 421 27.76 -1.48 3.08
N ASN A 422 26.44 -1.36 3.03
CA ASN A 422 25.71 -0.12 3.26
C ASN A 422 24.72 -0.24 4.43
N GLY A 423 24.79 -1.35 5.17
CA GLY A 423 23.93 -1.61 6.32
C GLY A 423 24.47 -2.76 7.17
N LEU A 424 24.05 -2.76 8.44
CA LEU A 424 24.36 -3.81 9.40
C LEU A 424 23.28 -3.91 10.47
N ALA A 425 22.81 -5.12 10.75
CA ALA A 425 21.99 -5.43 11.93
C ALA A 425 22.84 -5.98 13.08
N GLY A 426 22.47 -5.65 14.32
CA GLY A 426 23.17 -6.14 15.52
C GLY A 426 23.10 -7.64 15.77
N GLY A 427 22.25 -8.35 15.03
CA GLY A 427 22.21 -9.80 14.96
C GLY A 427 21.12 -10.30 14.01
N ILE A 428 21.12 -11.61 13.77
CA ILE A 428 20.05 -12.32 13.04
C ILE A 428 19.62 -13.54 13.89
N PRO A 429 18.56 -13.43 14.69
CA PRO A 429 17.89 -12.20 15.08
C PRO A 429 18.76 -11.31 15.99
N GLY A 430 18.42 -10.03 16.06
CA GLY A 430 18.94 -9.11 17.07
C GLY A 430 18.42 -9.44 18.47
N PRO A 431 19.00 -8.86 19.52
CA PRO A 431 18.50 -9.02 20.88
C PRO A 431 17.13 -8.36 21.05
N ALA A 432 16.25 -9.03 21.80
CA ALA A 432 14.94 -8.51 22.21
C ALA A 432 15.00 -7.59 23.44
N SER A 433 16.18 -7.47 24.07
CA SER A 433 16.44 -6.59 25.20
C SER A 433 17.47 -5.54 24.82
N LYS A 434 17.32 -4.32 25.34
CA LYS A 434 18.28 -3.22 25.20
C LYS A 434 19.41 -3.30 26.25
N GLY A 435 20.44 -2.48 26.10
CA GLY A 435 21.62 -2.33 26.94
C GLY A 435 22.94 -2.92 26.40
N GLY A 436 23.14 -3.08 25.09
CA GLY A 436 24.39 -3.63 24.57
C GLY A 436 24.78 -3.32 23.12
N ARG A 437 25.95 -3.83 22.75
CA ARG A 437 26.63 -3.68 21.44
C ARG A 437 25.94 -4.32 20.24
N ARG A 438 24.64 -4.64 20.34
CA ARG A 438 23.86 -5.32 19.28
C ARG A 438 22.46 -4.72 19.14
N ASP A 439 22.21 -3.54 19.70
CA ASP A 439 20.86 -3.04 20.00
C ASP A 439 20.15 -2.26 18.90
N GLY A 440 20.59 -2.41 17.67
CA GLY A 440 19.95 -1.75 16.57
C GLY A 440 20.42 -2.25 15.22
N VAL A 441 20.07 -1.43 14.24
CA VAL A 441 20.53 -1.54 12.87
C VAL A 441 21.18 -0.21 12.50
N ALA A 442 22.20 -0.26 11.66
CA ALA A 442 22.81 0.91 11.06
C ALA A 442 22.65 0.82 9.54
N VAL A 443 22.35 1.94 8.90
CA VAL A 443 22.24 2.06 7.45
C VAL A 443 22.92 3.33 6.97
N GLU A 444 23.47 3.26 5.77
CA GLU A 444 23.96 4.42 5.06
C GLU A 444 22.81 5.35 4.67
N LYS A 445 23.01 6.66 4.79
CA LYS A 445 22.03 7.70 4.49
C LYS A 445 21.61 7.75 3.01
N THR A 446 22.42 7.24 2.08
CA THR A 446 22.17 7.27 0.62
C THR A 446 21.99 8.68 0.06
N GLY A 447 22.82 9.62 0.51
CA GLY A 447 22.71 11.04 0.14
C GLY A 447 23.18 11.33 -1.29
N TYR A 448 22.50 12.25 -1.96
CA TYR A 448 22.94 12.82 -3.25
C TYR A 448 22.59 14.30 -3.32
N THR A 449 23.12 15.01 -4.32
CA THR A 449 22.73 16.40 -4.62
C THR A 449 21.98 16.40 -5.94
N ASP A 450 20.75 16.92 -5.92
CA ASP A 450 19.93 17.02 -7.12
C ASP A 450 20.37 18.18 -8.04
N GLY A 451 19.72 18.32 -9.20
CA GLY A 451 20.03 19.36 -10.18
C GLY A 451 19.91 20.80 -9.65
N SER A 452 19.14 21.00 -8.57
CA SER A 452 18.95 22.30 -7.92
C SER A 452 20.07 22.65 -6.92
N GLY A 453 21.00 21.72 -6.66
CA GLY A 453 21.99 21.86 -5.60
C GLY A 453 21.46 21.52 -4.21
N THR A 454 20.24 20.97 -4.12
CA THR A 454 19.64 20.56 -2.85
C THR A 454 20.14 19.16 -2.47
N GLN A 455 20.52 18.98 -1.21
CA GLN A 455 20.87 17.67 -0.67
C GLN A 455 19.60 16.83 -0.46
N ARG A 456 19.59 15.62 -1.02
CA ARG A 456 18.46 14.69 -1.08
C ARG A 456 18.90 13.30 -0.60
N LEU A 457 17.93 12.47 -0.23
CA LEU A 457 18.14 11.04 -0.02
C LEU A 457 17.44 10.24 -1.11
N ASP A 458 18.04 9.13 -1.53
CA ASP A 458 17.32 8.17 -2.37
C ASP A 458 16.28 7.44 -1.52
N VAL A 459 15.07 7.98 -1.50
CA VAL A 459 13.93 7.50 -0.69
C VAL A 459 13.65 6.01 -0.92
N ALA A 460 13.71 5.54 -2.17
CA ALA A 460 13.36 4.16 -2.48
C ALA A 460 14.45 3.20 -2.00
N THR A 461 15.72 3.52 -2.29
CA THR A 461 16.87 2.72 -1.86
C THR A 461 16.98 2.71 -0.33
N LEU A 462 16.84 3.86 0.32
CA LEU A 462 16.90 3.98 1.78
C LEU A 462 15.76 3.20 2.47
N ALA A 463 14.54 3.25 1.93
CA ALA A 463 13.41 2.47 2.46
C ALA A 463 13.69 0.96 2.43
N GLN A 464 14.23 0.46 1.32
CA GLN A 464 14.58 -0.94 1.16
C GLN A 464 15.79 -1.34 2.02
N LEU A 465 16.74 -0.44 2.21
CA LEU A 465 17.92 -0.65 3.04
C LEU A 465 17.54 -0.73 4.52
N ILE A 466 16.77 0.25 5.02
CA ILE A 466 16.21 0.21 6.38
C ILE A 466 15.39 -1.06 6.57
N GLY A 467 14.48 -1.36 5.63
CA GLY A 467 13.62 -2.52 5.74
C GLY A 467 14.38 -3.85 5.74
N HIS A 468 15.49 -3.94 5.01
CA HIS A 468 16.36 -5.12 4.98
C HIS A 468 17.09 -5.33 6.30
N GLU A 469 17.73 -4.29 6.85
CA GLU A 469 18.45 -4.44 8.11
C GLU A 469 17.49 -4.68 9.28
N VAL A 470 16.32 -4.02 9.28
CA VAL A 470 15.24 -4.35 10.23
C VAL A 470 14.78 -5.80 10.05
N GLY A 471 14.72 -6.29 8.82
CA GLY A 471 14.40 -7.69 8.52
C GLY A 471 15.41 -8.65 9.13
N HIS A 472 16.70 -8.37 8.96
CA HIS A 472 17.78 -9.10 9.63
C HIS A 472 17.62 -9.08 11.15
N TYR A 473 17.38 -7.90 11.73
CA TYR A 473 17.16 -7.76 13.16
C TYR A 473 15.97 -8.60 13.64
N LEU A 474 14.90 -8.66 12.86
CA LEU A 474 13.72 -9.49 13.13
C LEU A 474 13.93 -10.99 12.82
N GLY A 475 15.13 -11.39 12.39
CA GLY A 475 15.52 -12.80 12.21
C GLY A 475 15.44 -13.31 10.77
N LEU A 476 15.32 -12.43 9.78
CA LEU A 476 15.35 -12.83 8.37
C LEU A 476 16.79 -13.05 7.91
N GLU A 477 17.02 -14.13 7.16
CA GLU A 477 18.28 -14.36 6.45
C GLU A 477 18.17 -13.86 5.00
N HIS A 478 19.30 -13.78 4.30
CA HIS A 478 19.28 -13.43 2.89
C HIS A 478 18.48 -14.42 2.05
N LEU A 479 17.79 -13.89 1.03
CA LEU A 479 17.08 -14.66 0.03
C LEU A 479 17.37 -14.08 -1.36
N GLU A 480 17.97 -14.89 -2.24
CA GLU A 480 18.50 -14.43 -3.54
C GLU A 480 17.45 -14.25 -4.65
N ASP A 481 16.20 -14.03 -4.29
CA ASP A 481 15.14 -13.65 -5.23
C ASP A 481 15.26 -12.16 -5.58
N ALA A 482 15.24 -11.84 -6.87
CA ALA A 482 15.41 -10.48 -7.37
C ALA A 482 14.34 -9.50 -6.89
N ASN A 483 13.13 -9.97 -6.60
CA ASN A 483 12.06 -9.10 -6.09
C ASN A 483 11.96 -9.08 -4.56
N ASN A 484 12.83 -9.78 -3.84
CA ASN A 484 12.74 -9.90 -2.38
C ASN A 484 13.57 -8.82 -1.66
N ILE A 485 13.05 -8.29 -0.55
CA ILE A 485 13.73 -7.29 0.26
C ILE A 485 14.99 -7.85 0.93
N MET A 486 15.06 -9.14 1.19
CA MET A 486 16.22 -9.77 1.83
C MET A 486 17.30 -10.21 0.84
N ARG A 487 17.27 -9.75 -0.41
CA ARG A 487 18.38 -10.02 -1.33
C ARG A 487 19.68 -9.40 -0.85
N SER A 488 20.78 -10.17 -0.86
CA SER A 488 22.10 -9.69 -0.43
C SER A 488 22.65 -8.56 -1.31
N ASN A 489 22.36 -8.57 -2.61
CA ASN A 489 22.76 -7.53 -3.54
C ASN A 489 21.77 -6.36 -3.54
N THR A 490 22.27 -5.16 -3.23
CA THR A 490 21.50 -3.92 -3.06
C THR A 490 21.05 -3.29 -4.37
N GLY A 491 21.73 -3.55 -5.50
CA GLY A 491 21.43 -2.90 -6.78
C GLY A 491 20.17 -3.41 -7.50
N VAL A 492 19.60 -4.54 -7.06
CA VAL A 492 18.42 -5.16 -7.67
C VAL A 492 17.60 -5.84 -6.57
N ARG A 493 17.08 -5.05 -5.63
CA ARG A 493 16.25 -5.51 -4.53
C ARG A 493 14.80 -5.06 -4.75
N GLY A 494 13.86 -5.97 -4.56
CA GLY A 494 12.44 -5.65 -4.61
C GLY A 494 11.83 -5.48 -3.22
N PRO A 495 10.57 -5.03 -3.15
CA PRO A 495 9.85 -4.81 -1.91
C PRO A 495 9.20 -6.07 -1.31
N ASP A 496 9.41 -7.27 -1.87
CA ASP A 496 8.66 -8.43 -1.42
C ASP A 496 9.27 -9.07 -0.17
N ILE A 497 8.40 -9.39 0.78
CA ILE A 497 8.64 -10.36 1.85
C ILE A 497 7.80 -11.58 1.48
N ASN A 498 8.29 -12.81 1.61
CA ASN A 498 7.49 -14.00 1.37
C ASN A 498 6.80 -14.48 2.67
N TYR A 499 5.92 -15.47 2.57
CA TYR A 499 5.15 -15.93 3.72
C TYR A 499 6.00 -16.62 4.80
N ASP A 500 7.08 -17.32 4.41
CA ASP A 500 7.98 -17.97 5.37
C ASP A 500 8.81 -16.95 6.15
N GLN A 501 9.27 -15.89 5.48
CA GLN A 501 9.93 -14.74 6.12
C GLN A 501 8.96 -14.06 7.10
N TYR A 502 7.72 -13.78 6.66
CA TYR A 502 6.68 -13.24 7.53
C TYR A 502 6.53 -14.05 8.83
N ARG A 503 6.38 -15.38 8.74
CA ARG A 503 6.26 -16.26 9.91
C ARG A 503 7.53 -16.28 10.78
N ARG A 504 8.71 -16.17 10.18
CA ARG A 504 9.98 -16.21 10.91
C ARG A 504 10.17 -15.04 11.87
N MET A 505 9.58 -13.88 11.58
CA MET A 505 9.67 -12.71 12.45
C MET A 505 8.81 -12.83 13.72
N PHE A 506 7.80 -13.71 13.74
CA PHE A 506 6.81 -13.78 14.82
C PHE A 506 7.39 -13.98 16.23
N PRO A 507 8.40 -14.82 16.45
CA PRO A 507 8.91 -15.06 17.79
C PRO A 507 9.77 -13.90 18.31
N HIS A 508 10.08 -12.90 17.48
CA HIS A 508 10.94 -11.78 17.88
C HIS A 508 10.28 -10.94 18.98
N GLY A 509 11.03 -10.55 20.01
CA GLY A 509 10.48 -9.90 21.21
C GLY A 509 9.92 -8.49 21.00
N PHE A 510 10.33 -7.80 19.92
CA PHE A 510 9.73 -6.52 19.50
C PHE A 510 8.44 -6.66 18.67
N MET A 511 8.04 -7.88 18.30
CA MET A 511 6.83 -8.12 17.51
C MET A 511 5.64 -8.31 18.44
N HIS A 512 4.82 -7.27 18.51
CA HIS A 512 3.62 -7.22 19.32
C HIS A 512 2.37 -7.38 18.45
N TYR A 513 1.26 -7.66 19.12
CA TYR A 513 -0.05 -7.43 18.53
C TYR A 513 -0.29 -5.93 18.47
N GLU A 514 -0.84 -5.46 17.36
CA GLU A 514 -1.41 -4.11 17.32
C GLU A 514 -2.85 -4.07 17.85
#